data_AF-A0A850SVB6-F1
#
_entry.id   AF-A0A850SVB6-F1
#
_cell.length_a   1.000
_cell.length_b   1.000
_cell.length_c   1.000
_cell.angle_alpha   90.00
_cell.angle_beta   90.00
_cell.angle_gamma   90.00
#
_symmetry.space_group_name_H-M   'P 1'
#
loop_
_entity.id
_entity.type
_entity.pdbx_description
1 polymer ?
#
loop_
_entity_poly.entity_id
_entity_poly.type
_entity_poly.pdbx_seq_one_letter_code
_entity_poly.pdbx_strand_id
1 'polypeptide(L)'
;MRARLAGLLLAMAPGFAGAAGSKHFDRDLEAIVAGEATGNPLAGAVIAVKVGDEVVYAGAAGCASFDDAPVQKCLRRLTPDSKMRVASISKMAAAMAAIALEREGLLDLDRDVSDYLGWSLRNPAYPEAPITARQLMTHLSSLRDPDEYWVAAPGEFRALIEATRPFAVPEPGASRKPGDYFTYANINYGVLATVLELAARDRFDRVVGSRILAPLKLDAGFNWSGVSPKARRRAATLYRVENRRWTAQTDDADMLAASGPYFLRAEELDAAAYLAAYVPGANATLFSPQGGLRASVLDLLRLHDARGDVEIVWRFDPEAATGDPADGLYPAAGIGTLAIKGEGPLWPGVELVGHSGEAYGLLAGLWRAPADPARGRDRQVSFAYAITGTAKTPQRGGHPSFYDVEEPLVRLAMAVAAQAGVSVDGEPRPFDKARDAMADVDETLRAAEAGGKRVLLVLGGNWCHDSRSFAMMLADPSIADLVRERYETVFVDVGRRDRNLDVPKRFGVHTLMGTPTILILSAGGELLNPNSVHQWRNAADRPLEDIRALLGFEAD
;
A
#
# COMPACT_ATOMS: atom_id res chain seq x y z
N MET A 1 53.03 30.03 3.09
CA MET A 1 51.86 29.33 2.49
C MET A 1 50.96 28.87 3.63
N ARG A 2 49.77 29.47 3.75
CA ARG A 2 48.84 29.27 4.87
C ARG A 2 47.81 28.19 4.51
N ALA A 3 47.56 27.31 5.49
CA ALA A 3 46.50 26.30 5.50
C ALA A 3 45.12 26.93 5.31
N ARG A 4 44.23 26.24 4.60
CA ARG A 4 42.79 26.48 4.63
C ARG A 4 42.10 25.23 5.13
N LEU A 5 41.66 25.27 6.40
CA LEU A 5 40.59 24.44 6.92
C LEU A 5 39.31 24.74 6.12
N ALA A 6 38.75 23.74 5.45
CA ALA A 6 37.37 23.79 4.97
C ALA A 6 36.48 23.22 6.07
N GLY A 7 35.57 24.06 6.58
CA GLY A 7 34.68 23.74 7.68
C GLY A 7 33.67 22.65 7.30
N LEU A 8 33.55 21.66 8.18
CA LEU A 8 32.51 20.65 8.15
C LEU A 8 31.18 21.33 8.55
N LEU A 9 30.30 21.58 7.58
CA LEU A 9 28.91 21.95 7.86
C LEU A 9 28.20 20.72 8.44
N LEU A 10 28.01 20.73 9.76
CA LEU A 10 27.15 19.80 10.47
C LEU A 10 25.72 20.04 9.97
N ALA A 11 25.21 19.16 9.12
CA ALA A 11 23.79 19.15 8.78
C ALA A 11 23.01 18.84 10.07
N MET A 12 22.34 19.84 10.63
CA MET A 12 21.34 19.61 11.67
C MET A 12 20.24 18.74 11.10
N ALA A 13 19.95 17.61 11.76
CA ALA A 13 18.78 16.82 11.48
C ALA A 13 17.53 17.72 11.56
N PRO A 14 16.57 17.60 10.63
CA PRO A 14 15.32 18.34 10.74
C PRO A 14 14.67 17.98 12.08
N GLY A 15 14.48 19.00 12.92
CA GLY A 15 13.84 18.83 14.21
C GLY A 15 12.39 18.41 14.01
N PHE A 16 11.98 17.32 14.65
CA PHE A 16 10.58 16.90 14.75
C PHE A 16 9.73 18.07 15.28
N ALA A 17 9.02 18.75 14.39
CA ALA A 17 7.98 19.69 14.77
C ALA A 17 6.77 18.88 15.28
N GLY A 18 6.73 18.52 16.57
CA GLY A 18 5.54 17.82 17.09
C GLY A 18 5.61 17.08 18.43
N ALA A 19 6.49 17.42 19.37
CA ALA A 19 6.66 16.64 20.61
C ALA A 19 5.38 16.46 21.48
N ALA A 20 4.34 17.27 21.29
CA ALA A 20 3.04 17.09 21.94
C ALA A 20 2.08 16.18 21.14
N GLY A 21 2.11 16.23 19.81
CA GLY A 21 1.33 15.37 18.92
C GLY A 21 1.81 13.92 18.96
N SER A 22 3.12 13.71 19.00
CA SER A 22 3.72 12.36 19.06
C SER A 22 3.30 11.61 20.33
N LYS A 23 3.24 12.29 21.49
CA LYS A 23 2.86 11.67 22.77
C LYS A 23 1.43 11.14 22.80
N HIS A 24 0.51 11.76 22.05
CA HIS A 24 -0.85 11.25 21.96
C HIS A 24 -0.88 9.96 21.15
N PHE A 25 -0.24 9.94 19.98
CA PHE A 25 -0.15 8.76 19.13
C PHE A 25 0.59 7.59 19.80
N ASP A 26 1.60 7.86 20.62
CA ASP A 26 2.28 6.83 21.40
C ASP A 26 1.34 6.17 22.41
N ARG A 27 0.41 6.93 23.02
CA ARG A 27 -0.63 6.36 23.92
C ARG A 27 -1.65 5.54 23.14
N ASP A 28 -2.07 6.02 21.97
CA ASP A 28 -3.00 5.28 21.11
C ASP A 28 -2.38 3.94 20.69
N LEU A 29 -1.07 3.94 20.39
CA LEU A 29 -0.33 2.73 20.05
C LEU A 29 -0.20 1.75 21.23
N GLU A 30 0.04 2.26 22.45
CA GLU A 30 0.01 1.42 23.67
C GLU A 30 -1.39 0.83 23.93
N ALA A 31 -2.46 1.59 23.70
CA ALA A 31 -3.84 1.11 23.80
C ALA A 31 -4.17 0.02 22.76
N ILE A 32 -3.66 0.17 21.53
CA ILE A 32 -3.74 -0.84 20.48
C ILE A 32 -3.03 -2.13 20.92
N VAL A 33 -1.82 -2.03 21.47
CA VAL A 33 -1.07 -3.20 21.96
C VAL A 33 -1.74 -3.85 23.16
N ALA A 34 -2.36 -3.07 24.05
CA ALA A 34 -3.15 -3.58 25.16
C ALA A 34 -4.45 -4.28 24.71
N GLY A 35 -4.84 -4.12 23.44
CA GLY A 35 -6.05 -4.72 22.87
C GLY A 35 -7.32 -3.99 23.30
N GLU A 36 -7.27 -2.71 23.65
CA GLU A 36 -8.45 -1.96 24.13
C GLU A 36 -9.58 -1.92 23.10
N ALA A 37 -9.25 -1.88 21.81
CA ALA A 37 -10.23 -1.84 20.73
C ALA A 37 -10.80 -3.23 20.35
N THR A 38 -10.01 -4.30 20.53
CA THR A 38 -10.31 -5.63 19.95
C THR A 38 -10.48 -6.74 20.99
N GLY A 39 -10.08 -6.49 22.25
CA GLY A 39 -9.94 -7.53 23.27
C GLY A 39 -8.83 -8.56 22.96
N ASN A 40 -7.94 -8.26 22.01
CA ASN A 40 -6.85 -9.13 21.58
C ASN A 40 -5.50 -8.40 21.79
N PRO A 41 -4.83 -8.60 22.94
CA PRO A 41 -3.52 -8.01 23.18
C PRO A 41 -2.48 -8.47 22.15
N LEU A 42 -1.51 -7.59 21.88
CA LEU A 42 -0.46 -7.81 20.90
C LEU A 42 0.90 -7.97 21.60
N ALA A 43 1.82 -8.71 20.99
CA ALA A 43 3.21 -8.81 21.46
C ALA A 43 3.90 -7.44 21.36
N GLY A 44 3.66 -6.76 20.25
CA GLY A 44 4.09 -5.40 19.97
C GLY A 44 3.50 -4.90 18.66
N ALA A 45 3.47 -3.59 18.51
CA ALA A 45 3.04 -2.92 17.29
C ALA A 45 3.98 -1.76 16.97
N VAL A 46 4.26 -1.56 15.69
CA VAL A 46 5.13 -0.49 15.19
C VAL A 46 4.50 0.13 13.95
N ILE A 47 4.65 1.44 13.80
CA ILE A 47 4.12 2.20 12.67
C ILE A 47 5.04 3.36 12.31
N ALA A 48 5.16 3.65 11.02
CA ALA A 48 5.72 4.89 10.53
C ALA A 48 4.84 5.48 9.43
N VAL A 49 4.67 6.80 9.45
CA VAL A 49 3.84 7.57 8.51
C VAL A 49 4.70 8.66 7.90
N LYS A 50 4.65 8.73 6.57
CA LYS A 50 5.38 9.68 5.74
C LYS A 50 4.40 10.50 4.92
N VAL A 51 4.56 11.82 4.92
CA VAL A 51 3.78 12.76 4.10
C VAL A 51 4.74 13.48 3.17
N GLY A 52 4.52 13.34 1.86
CA GLY A 52 5.51 13.77 0.87
C GLY A 52 6.85 13.07 1.10
N ASP A 53 7.90 13.83 1.41
CA ASP A 53 9.25 13.33 1.70
C ASP A 53 9.59 13.22 3.18
N GLU A 54 8.70 13.62 4.08
CA GLU A 54 8.97 13.70 5.52
C GLU A 54 8.27 12.58 6.29
N VAL A 55 9.02 11.87 7.13
CA VAL A 55 8.43 10.95 8.13
C VAL A 55 7.89 11.79 9.28
N VAL A 56 6.57 12.00 9.28
CA VAL A 56 5.87 12.85 10.26
C VAL A 56 5.59 12.14 11.58
N TYR A 57 5.60 10.80 11.59
CA TYR A 57 5.49 10.00 12.81
C TYR A 57 6.18 8.64 12.64
N ALA A 58 6.81 8.17 13.71
CA ALA A 58 7.31 6.79 13.81
C ALA A 58 7.24 6.36 15.29
N GLY A 59 6.40 5.37 15.59
CA GLY A 59 6.10 4.92 16.94
C GLY A 59 6.18 3.40 17.07
N ALA A 60 6.43 2.93 18.28
CA ALA A 60 6.38 1.51 18.63
C ALA A 60 5.88 1.32 20.06
N ALA A 61 5.12 0.26 20.31
CA ALA A 61 4.67 -0.16 21.63
C ALA A 61 4.84 -1.69 21.79
N GLY A 62 4.78 -2.15 23.03
CA GLY A 62 5.03 -3.56 23.37
C GLY A 62 6.50 -3.99 23.26
N CYS A 63 6.73 -5.26 22.97
CA CYS A 63 8.00 -5.93 23.13
C CYS A 63 8.54 -6.48 21.80
N ALA A 64 9.85 -6.34 21.63
CA ALA A 64 10.60 -7.02 20.58
C ALA A 64 11.02 -8.44 21.00
N SER A 65 11.11 -8.71 22.30
CA SER A 65 11.37 -10.04 22.84
C SER A 65 10.88 -10.21 24.29
N PHE A 66 10.51 -11.44 24.63
CA PHE A 66 10.09 -11.87 25.98
C PHE A 66 11.10 -12.87 26.58
N ASP A 67 11.09 -13.02 27.91
CA ASP A 67 11.77 -14.13 28.57
C ASP A 67 10.95 -15.42 28.51
N ASP A 68 11.57 -16.52 28.95
CA ASP A 68 10.94 -17.85 28.97
C ASP A 68 10.29 -18.19 30.32
N ALA A 69 10.04 -17.19 31.17
CA ALA A 69 9.39 -17.39 32.46
C ALA A 69 7.89 -17.71 32.29
N PRO A 70 7.24 -18.40 33.27
CA PRO A 70 5.80 -18.64 33.22
C PRO A 70 4.95 -17.36 33.15
N VAL A 71 5.38 -16.30 33.83
CA VAL A 71 4.85 -14.94 33.68
C VAL A 71 5.90 -14.13 32.94
N GLN A 72 5.70 -13.97 31.64
CA GLN A 72 6.75 -13.43 30.78
C GLN A 72 6.95 -11.93 30.98
N LYS A 73 8.22 -11.53 31.05
CA LYS A 73 8.63 -10.12 31.09
C LYS A 73 9.10 -9.66 29.71
N CYS A 74 8.82 -8.40 29.42
CA CYS A 74 9.41 -7.71 28.29
C CYS A 74 10.92 -7.57 28.50
N LEU A 75 11.73 -8.30 27.72
CA LEU A 75 13.19 -8.18 27.79
C LEU A 75 13.67 -6.93 27.05
N ARG A 76 13.01 -6.61 25.93
CA ARG A 76 13.35 -5.45 25.10
C ARG A 76 12.11 -4.87 24.45
N ARG A 77 12.02 -3.54 24.50
CA ARG A 77 10.95 -2.79 23.83
C ARG A 77 11.13 -2.81 22.32
N LEU A 78 10.01 -2.83 21.60
CA LEU A 78 9.98 -2.61 20.16
C LEU A 78 10.34 -1.16 19.85
N THR A 79 10.99 -0.92 18.71
CA THR A 79 11.33 0.44 18.23
C THR A 79 11.03 0.56 16.74
N PRO A 80 10.84 1.77 16.20
CA PRO A 80 10.64 1.96 14.76
C PRO A 80 11.79 1.46 13.86
N ASP A 81 13.00 1.27 14.42
CA ASP A 81 14.17 0.73 13.70
C ASP A 81 14.38 -0.78 13.93
N SER A 82 13.53 -1.44 14.73
CA SER A 82 13.62 -2.88 14.93
C SER A 82 13.39 -3.61 13.61
N LYS A 83 14.37 -4.40 13.16
CA LYS A 83 14.22 -5.26 11.98
C LYS A 83 13.31 -6.44 12.34
N MET A 84 12.40 -6.79 11.45
CA MET A 84 11.54 -7.96 11.62
C MET A 84 11.31 -8.61 10.27
N ARG A 85 10.97 -9.90 10.24
CA ARG A 85 10.43 -10.52 9.03
C ARG A 85 9.20 -9.73 8.58
N VAL A 86 9.16 -9.28 7.33
CA VAL A 86 8.05 -8.48 6.77
C VAL A 86 7.10 -9.30 5.88
N ALA A 87 7.25 -10.63 5.90
CA ALA A 87 6.44 -11.57 5.12
C ALA A 87 6.29 -11.11 3.66
N SER A 88 5.10 -11.19 3.07
CA SER A 88 4.86 -10.96 1.65
C SER A 88 5.26 -9.58 1.11
N ILE A 89 5.49 -8.57 1.96
CA ILE A 89 6.09 -7.29 1.54
C ILE A 89 7.47 -7.52 0.87
N SER A 90 8.15 -8.62 1.20
CA SER A 90 9.40 -9.08 0.57
C SER A 90 9.33 -9.17 -0.96
N LYS A 91 8.14 -9.49 -1.50
CA LYS A 91 7.89 -9.65 -2.94
C LYS A 91 8.21 -8.38 -3.72
N MET A 92 7.94 -7.20 -3.12
CA MET A 92 8.28 -5.92 -3.73
C MET A 92 9.78 -5.78 -3.97
N ALA A 93 10.63 -6.18 -3.01
CA ALA A 93 12.08 -6.11 -3.15
C ALA A 93 12.61 -7.11 -4.20
N ALA A 94 12.03 -8.30 -4.28
CA ALA A 94 12.35 -9.28 -5.32
C ALA A 94 11.97 -8.76 -6.73
N ALA A 95 10.80 -8.14 -6.86
CA ALA A 95 10.35 -7.54 -8.11
C ALA A 95 11.23 -6.35 -8.54
N MET A 96 11.65 -5.51 -7.59
CA MET A 96 12.61 -4.43 -7.87
C MET A 96 13.94 -4.98 -8.39
N ALA A 97 14.42 -6.11 -7.87
CA ALA A 97 15.64 -6.75 -8.36
C ALA A 97 15.48 -7.27 -9.80
N ALA A 98 14.31 -7.80 -10.17
CA ALA A 98 14.00 -8.19 -11.55
C ALA A 98 14.03 -6.98 -12.49
N ILE A 99 13.41 -5.86 -12.11
CA ILE A 99 13.44 -4.60 -12.87
C ILE A 99 14.87 -4.06 -12.99
N ALA A 100 15.69 -4.18 -11.95
CA ALA A 100 17.10 -3.78 -12.01
C ALA A 100 17.89 -4.63 -13.02
N LEU A 101 17.70 -5.95 -13.03
CA LEU A 101 18.33 -6.84 -14.00
C LEU A 101 17.85 -6.58 -15.44
N GLU A 102 16.59 -6.19 -15.63
CA GLU A 102 16.08 -5.75 -16.93
C GLU A 102 16.80 -4.51 -17.44
N ARG A 103 16.97 -3.50 -16.59
CA ARG A 103 17.72 -2.28 -16.91
C ARG A 103 19.20 -2.56 -17.21
N GLU A 104 19.77 -3.61 -16.63
CA GLU A 104 21.12 -4.09 -16.91
C GLU A 104 21.21 -4.93 -18.20
N GLY A 105 20.08 -5.26 -18.84
CA GLY A 105 20.03 -6.13 -20.03
C GLY A 105 20.29 -7.60 -19.72
N LEU A 106 20.23 -8.01 -18.45
CA LEU A 106 20.44 -9.39 -18.01
C LEU A 106 19.14 -10.20 -17.95
N LEU A 107 18.01 -9.51 -17.86
CA LEU A 107 16.67 -10.07 -17.84
C LEU A 107 15.78 -9.34 -18.86
N ASP A 108 14.81 -10.02 -19.41
CA ASP A 108 13.72 -9.47 -20.20
C ASP A 108 12.44 -9.95 -19.52
N LEU A 109 11.64 -9.03 -19.00
CA LEU A 109 10.48 -9.36 -18.17
C LEU A 109 9.37 -10.06 -18.97
N ASP A 110 9.38 -9.95 -20.29
CA ASP A 110 8.39 -10.50 -21.21
C ASP A 110 8.91 -11.72 -21.99
N ARG A 111 10.20 -12.06 -21.82
CA ARG A 111 10.75 -13.34 -22.30
C ARG A 111 10.21 -14.51 -21.47
N ASP A 112 10.11 -15.66 -22.13
CA ASP A 112 9.84 -16.93 -21.48
C ASP A 112 10.88 -17.26 -20.42
N VAL A 113 10.43 -17.54 -19.19
CA VAL A 113 11.31 -17.92 -18.08
C VAL A 113 12.03 -19.24 -18.31
N SER A 114 11.49 -20.13 -19.16
CA SER A 114 12.11 -21.42 -19.49
C SER A 114 13.50 -21.24 -20.14
N ASP A 115 13.70 -20.15 -20.89
CA ASP A 115 14.99 -19.83 -21.52
C ASP A 115 16.08 -19.54 -20.49
N TYR A 116 15.71 -18.94 -19.35
CA TYR A 116 16.64 -18.69 -18.24
C TYR A 116 16.83 -19.93 -17.39
N LEU A 117 15.74 -20.67 -17.10
CA LEU A 117 15.76 -21.85 -16.25
C LEU A 117 16.56 -23.01 -16.87
N GLY A 118 16.62 -23.10 -18.20
CA GLY A 118 17.24 -24.23 -18.90
C GLY A 118 16.38 -25.51 -18.89
N TRP A 119 15.10 -25.39 -18.50
CA TRP A 119 14.11 -26.45 -18.52
C TRP A 119 12.71 -25.87 -18.73
N SER A 120 11.80 -26.69 -19.27
CA SER A 120 10.46 -26.23 -19.65
C SER A 120 9.57 -26.02 -18.43
N LEU A 121 9.15 -24.78 -18.19
CA LEU A 121 8.09 -24.44 -17.25
C LEU A 121 6.84 -24.04 -18.04
N ARG A 122 5.88 -24.97 -18.12
CA ARG A 122 4.67 -24.82 -18.91
C ARG A 122 3.45 -25.33 -18.17
N ASN A 123 2.35 -24.60 -18.30
CA ASN A 123 1.05 -25.15 -18.00
C ASN A 123 0.75 -26.28 -19.01
N PRO A 124 0.52 -27.53 -18.58
CA PRO A 124 0.27 -28.65 -19.50
C PRO A 124 -0.96 -28.47 -20.40
N ALA A 125 -1.95 -27.69 -19.98
CA ALA A 125 -3.11 -27.35 -20.80
C ALA A 125 -2.81 -26.31 -21.89
N TYR A 126 -1.68 -25.59 -21.77
CA TYR A 126 -1.24 -24.53 -22.67
C TYR A 126 0.26 -24.63 -22.98
N PRO A 127 0.73 -25.73 -23.60
CA PRO A 127 2.16 -26.01 -23.77
C PRO A 127 2.91 -24.96 -24.61
N GLU A 128 2.20 -24.28 -25.51
CA GLU A 128 2.76 -23.22 -26.38
C GLU A 128 2.73 -21.83 -25.73
N ALA A 129 2.06 -21.65 -24.60
CA ALA A 129 1.99 -20.36 -23.92
C ALA A 129 3.21 -20.19 -22.99
N PRO A 130 4.07 -19.18 -23.22
CA PRO A 130 5.18 -18.91 -22.33
C PRO A 130 4.68 -18.36 -21.00
N ILE A 131 5.48 -18.59 -19.94
CA ILE A 131 5.33 -17.92 -18.65
C ILE A 131 6.44 -16.88 -18.57
N THR A 132 6.10 -15.64 -18.21
CA THR A 132 7.09 -14.53 -18.16
C THR A 132 7.37 -14.09 -16.73
N ALA A 133 8.50 -13.41 -16.50
CA ALA A 133 8.82 -12.84 -15.19
C ALA A 133 7.77 -11.80 -14.76
N ARG A 134 7.22 -11.03 -15.70
CA ARG A 134 6.09 -10.11 -15.45
C ARG A 134 4.90 -10.87 -14.87
N GLN A 135 4.48 -11.98 -15.48
CA GLN A 135 3.36 -12.79 -15.01
C GLN A 135 3.62 -13.42 -13.63
N LEU A 136 4.86 -13.81 -13.32
CA LEU A 136 5.22 -14.30 -11.98
C LEU A 136 5.02 -13.21 -10.92
N MET A 137 5.50 -11.99 -11.18
CA MET A 137 5.42 -10.86 -10.25
C MET A 137 4.00 -10.32 -10.05
N THR A 138 3.11 -10.56 -11.01
CA THR A 138 1.71 -10.09 -11.00
C THR A 138 0.70 -11.21 -10.71
N HIS A 139 1.18 -12.41 -10.38
CA HIS A 139 0.36 -13.59 -10.07
C HIS A 139 -0.59 -14.04 -11.21
N LEU A 140 -0.16 -13.86 -12.45
CA LEU A 140 -0.85 -14.27 -13.68
C LEU A 140 -0.19 -15.47 -14.37
N SER A 141 0.73 -16.17 -13.69
CA SER A 141 1.57 -17.23 -14.28
C SER A 141 0.85 -18.57 -14.50
N SER A 142 -0.39 -18.72 -14.03
CA SER A 142 -1.14 -19.98 -13.86
C SER A 142 -0.59 -20.98 -12.84
N LEU A 143 0.53 -20.66 -12.15
CA LEU A 143 1.00 -21.48 -11.03
C LEU A 143 0.07 -21.34 -9.83
N ARG A 144 -0.04 -22.42 -9.06
CA ARG A 144 -0.75 -22.50 -7.78
C ARG A 144 0.21 -22.92 -6.69
N ASP A 145 -0.05 -22.49 -5.46
CA ASP A 145 0.74 -22.94 -4.32
C ASP A 145 0.36 -24.40 -4.00
N PRO A 146 1.31 -25.34 -4.08
CA PRO A 146 1.15 -26.65 -3.45
C PRO A 146 1.32 -26.53 -1.92
N ASP A 147 1.13 -27.64 -1.21
CA ASP A 147 1.38 -27.73 0.23
C ASP A 147 2.80 -27.26 0.62
N GLU A 148 3.79 -27.57 -0.21
CA GLU A 148 5.18 -27.14 -0.04
C GLU A 148 5.69 -26.41 -1.29
N TYR A 149 5.95 -25.11 -1.17
CA TYR A 149 6.52 -24.28 -2.24
C TYR A 149 7.98 -23.85 -1.97
N TRP A 150 8.66 -24.55 -1.08
CA TRP A 150 10.08 -24.38 -0.74
C TRP A 150 10.74 -25.74 -0.54
N VAL A 151 12.07 -25.80 -0.60
CA VAL A 151 12.83 -27.03 -0.39
C VAL A 151 14.06 -26.79 0.50
N ALA A 152 14.27 -27.67 1.47
CA ALA A 152 15.41 -27.61 2.39
C ALA A 152 16.71 -28.04 1.69
N ALA A 153 17.85 -27.51 2.10
CA ALA A 153 19.15 -27.93 1.58
C ALA A 153 19.47 -29.39 2.02
N PRO A 154 20.03 -30.25 1.15
CA PRO A 154 20.61 -29.93 -0.17
C PRO A 154 19.64 -30.13 -1.36
N GLY A 155 18.32 -30.06 -1.16
CA GLY A 155 17.34 -30.28 -2.21
C GLY A 155 17.29 -29.17 -3.26
N GLU A 156 16.80 -29.55 -4.45
CA GLU A 156 16.74 -28.74 -5.67
C GLU A 156 15.32 -28.23 -5.94
N PHE A 157 15.19 -26.97 -6.35
CA PHE A 157 13.88 -26.36 -6.61
C PHE A 157 13.15 -26.97 -7.80
N ARG A 158 13.88 -27.39 -8.85
CA ARG A 158 13.27 -28.08 -9.99
C ARG A 158 12.58 -29.38 -9.58
N ALA A 159 13.21 -30.16 -8.69
CA ALA A 159 12.63 -31.41 -8.21
C ALA A 159 11.33 -31.16 -7.44
N LEU A 160 11.25 -30.05 -6.69
CA LEU A 160 10.01 -29.62 -6.04
C LEU A 160 8.90 -29.34 -7.07
N ILE A 161 9.20 -28.60 -8.14
CA ILE A 161 8.21 -28.30 -9.20
C ILE A 161 7.70 -29.59 -9.86
N GLU A 162 8.59 -30.53 -10.16
CA GLU A 162 8.24 -31.82 -10.78
C GLU A 162 7.38 -32.69 -9.84
N ALA A 163 7.70 -32.70 -8.54
CA ALA A 163 6.98 -33.48 -7.53
C ALA A 163 5.60 -32.90 -7.20
N THR A 164 5.53 -31.57 -7.01
CA THR A 164 4.31 -30.88 -6.54
C THR A 164 3.33 -30.57 -7.67
N ARG A 165 3.79 -30.51 -8.92
CA ARG A 165 2.96 -30.24 -10.11
C ARG A 165 2.05 -29.03 -9.91
N PRO A 166 2.59 -27.81 -9.71
CA PRO A 166 1.83 -26.62 -9.31
C PRO A 166 0.77 -26.15 -10.32
N PHE A 167 0.73 -26.72 -11.53
CA PHE A 167 -0.32 -26.48 -12.53
C PHE A 167 -1.53 -27.42 -12.37
N ALA A 168 -1.42 -28.47 -11.55
CA ALA A 168 -2.45 -29.49 -11.36
C ALA A 168 -3.18 -29.37 -10.02
N VAL A 169 -2.91 -28.32 -9.23
CA VAL A 169 -3.63 -28.03 -7.99
C VAL A 169 -5.08 -27.64 -8.35
N PRO A 170 -6.10 -28.29 -7.77
CA PRO A 170 -7.50 -28.11 -8.15
C PRO A 170 -8.10 -26.81 -7.56
N GLU A 171 -7.56 -25.67 -7.96
CA GLU A 171 -8.02 -24.33 -7.56
C GLU A 171 -8.72 -23.59 -8.73
N PRO A 172 -9.55 -22.57 -8.43
CA PRO A 172 -10.16 -21.73 -9.45
C PRO A 172 -9.15 -21.24 -10.50
N GLY A 173 -9.58 -21.27 -11.76
CA GLY A 173 -8.75 -20.83 -12.89
C GLY A 173 -7.61 -21.78 -13.31
N ALA A 174 -7.48 -22.98 -12.75
CA ALA A 174 -6.46 -23.96 -13.19
C ALA A 174 -6.56 -24.32 -14.69
N SER A 175 -7.74 -24.19 -15.29
CA SER A 175 -8.00 -24.39 -16.72
C SER A 175 -7.80 -23.13 -17.57
N ARG A 176 -7.24 -22.04 -17.02
CA ARG A 176 -7.05 -20.77 -17.73
C ARG A 176 -5.61 -20.62 -18.20
N LYS A 177 -5.43 -19.92 -19.32
CA LYS A 177 -4.11 -19.66 -19.91
C LYS A 177 -3.30 -18.72 -19.02
N PRO A 178 -1.95 -18.86 -18.95
CA PRO A 178 -1.09 -17.83 -18.37
C PRO A 178 -1.43 -16.44 -18.92
N GLY A 179 -1.63 -15.47 -18.03
CA GLY A 179 -2.09 -14.11 -18.35
C GLY A 179 -3.58 -13.85 -18.10
N ASP A 180 -4.44 -14.88 -18.16
CA ASP A 180 -5.90 -14.69 -18.23
C ASP A 180 -6.64 -14.80 -16.88
N TYR A 181 -5.95 -15.23 -15.83
CA TYR A 181 -6.56 -15.44 -14.51
C TYR A 181 -5.56 -15.21 -13.38
N PHE A 182 -5.91 -14.32 -12.46
CA PHE A 182 -5.11 -14.04 -11.27
C PHE A 182 -5.36 -15.09 -10.19
N THR A 183 -4.29 -15.62 -9.60
CA THR A 183 -4.39 -16.17 -8.24
C THR A 183 -3.06 -16.03 -7.52
N TYR A 184 -3.14 -15.54 -6.30
CA TYR A 184 -1.99 -15.28 -5.47
C TYR A 184 -1.26 -16.59 -5.16
N ALA A 185 0.02 -16.66 -5.55
CA ALA A 185 0.85 -17.84 -5.37
C ALA A 185 2.28 -17.43 -4.97
N ASN A 186 2.77 -17.96 -3.87
CA ASN A 186 4.12 -17.78 -3.35
C ASN A 186 5.17 -18.47 -4.20
N ILE A 187 4.84 -19.62 -4.80
CA ILE A 187 5.76 -20.39 -5.65
C ILE A 187 6.25 -19.57 -6.85
N ASN A 188 5.46 -18.58 -7.30
CA ASN A 188 5.89 -17.61 -8.32
C ASN A 188 7.21 -16.93 -7.97
N TYR A 189 7.41 -16.61 -6.70
CA TYR A 189 8.61 -15.94 -6.23
C TYR A 189 9.79 -16.89 -6.05
N GLY A 190 9.54 -18.20 -5.85
CA GLY A 190 10.57 -19.23 -5.95
C GLY A 190 11.10 -19.37 -7.38
N VAL A 191 10.19 -19.42 -8.37
CA VAL A 191 10.56 -19.42 -9.79
C VAL A 191 11.28 -18.12 -10.17
N LEU A 192 10.71 -16.97 -9.81
CA LEU A 192 11.31 -15.66 -10.11
C LEU A 192 12.73 -15.59 -9.56
N ALA A 193 12.93 -15.91 -8.27
CA ALA A 193 14.24 -15.87 -7.65
C ALA A 193 15.26 -16.79 -8.34
N THR A 194 14.83 -17.98 -8.77
CA THR A 194 15.66 -18.91 -9.54
C THR A 194 16.08 -18.30 -10.88
N VAL A 195 15.16 -17.63 -11.58
CA VAL A 195 15.46 -16.88 -12.80
C VAL A 195 16.45 -15.74 -12.52
N LEU A 196 16.27 -14.98 -11.43
CA LEU A 196 17.19 -13.90 -11.06
C LEU A 196 18.59 -14.43 -10.76
N GLU A 197 18.71 -15.57 -10.08
CA GLU A 197 19.99 -16.21 -9.79
C GLU A 197 20.73 -16.61 -11.07
N LEU A 198 20.02 -17.23 -12.01
CA LEU A 198 20.58 -17.70 -13.28
C LEU A 198 20.97 -16.54 -14.20
N ALA A 199 20.14 -15.50 -14.27
CA ALA A 199 20.42 -14.29 -15.05
C ALA A 199 21.63 -13.51 -14.50
N ALA A 200 21.71 -13.35 -13.17
CA ALA A 200 22.77 -12.59 -12.53
C ALA A 200 24.04 -13.40 -12.23
N ARG A 201 23.96 -14.74 -12.28
CA ARG A 201 25.00 -15.69 -11.84
C ARG A 201 25.46 -15.44 -10.40
N ASP A 202 24.54 -15.08 -9.52
CA ASP A 202 24.79 -14.87 -8.10
C ASP A 202 23.56 -15.31 -7.30
N ARG A 203 23.73 -15.53 -6.00
CA ARG A 203 22.65 -15.96 -5.11
C ARG A 203 21.59 -14.88 -4.96
N PHE A 204 20.34 -15.27 -4.80
CA PHE A 204 19.21 -14.35 -4.75
C PHE A 204 19.38 -13.28 -3.65
N ASP A 205 19.84 -13.68 -2.47
CA ASP A 205 20.08 -12.77 -1.35
C ASP A 205 21.09 -11.65 -1.70
N ARG A 206 22.10 -11.98 -2.51
CA ARG A 206 23.13 -11.04 -2.99
C ARG A 206 22.66 -10.24 -4.19
N VAL A 207 21.85 -10.81 -5.07
CA VAL A 207 21.23 -10.09 -6.20
C VAL A 207 20.37 -8.94 -5.68
N VAL A 208 19.47 -9.21 -4.72
CA VAL A 208 18.66 -8.16 -4.08
C VAL A 208 19.55 -7.23 -3.24
N GLY A 209 20.48 -7.78 -2.47
CA GLY A 209 21.37 -7.01 -1.60
C GLY A 209 22.18 -5.95 -2.34
N SER A 210 22.83 -6.32 -3.46
CA SER A 210 23.70 -5.45 -4.24
C SER A 210 22.96 -4.41 -5.08
N ARG A 211 21.76 -4.75 -5.60
CA ARG A 211 21.02 -3.88 -6.52
C ARG A 211 19.99 -2.98 -5.83
N ILE A 212 19.44 -3.43 -4.71
CA ILE A 212 18.34 -2.74 -4.03
C ILE A 212 18.76 -2.26 -2.65
N LEU A 213 19.17 -3.16 -1.76
CA LEU A 213 19.33 -2.82 -0.33
C LEU A 213 20.56 -1.94 -0.08
N ALA A 214 21.70 -2.27 -0.67
CA ALA A 214 22.94 -1.50 -0.50
C ALA A 214 22.86 -0.08 -1.12
N PRO A 215 22.34 0.14 -2.34
CA PRO A 215 22.16 1.49 -2.89
C PRO A 215 21.23 2.37 -2.04
N LEU A 216 20.22 1.77 -1.40
CA LEU A 216 19.31 2.45 -0.48
C LEU A 216 19.87 2.57 0.95
N LYS A 217 21.07 2.06 1.20
CA LYS A 217 21.76 2.06 2.51
C LYS A 217 20.90 1.43 3.61
N LEU A 218 20.21 0.34 3.28
CA LEU A 218 19.37 -0.39 4.22
C LEU A 218 20.18 -1.48 4.90
N ASP A 219 20.15 -1.51 6.23
CA ASP A 219 20.67 -2.62 7.04
C ASP A 219 19.61 -3.72 7.15
N ALA A 220 19.21 -4.22 5.98
CA ALA A 220 18.11 -5.16 5.76
C ALA A 220 18.60 -6.30 4.87
N GLY A 221 17.89 -7.43 4.89
CA GLY A 221 18.32 -8.59 4.10
C GLY A 221 17.39 -9.78 4.15
N PHE A 222 17.42 -10.59 3.10
CA PHE A 222 16.68 -11.84 3.03
C PHE A 222 17.32 -12.89 3.94
N ASN A 223 16.52 -13.47 4.83
CA ASN A 223 16.94 -14.47 5.81
C ASN A 223 18.19 -14.04 6.59
N TRP A 224 18.26 -12.75 6.95
CA TRP A 224 19.37 -12.11 7.65
C TRP A 224 20.67 -11.93 6.85
N SER A 225 20.74 -12.33 5.57
CA SER A 225 21.92 -12.12 4.75
C SER A 225 22.31 -10.64 4.67
N GLY A 226 23.58 -10.32 4.91
CA GLY A 226 24.09 -8.94 4.85
C GLY A 226 23.66 -8.02 6.01
N VAL A 227 22.78 -8.48 6.93
CA VAL A 227 22.31 -7.66 8.07
C VAL A 227 23.36 -7.63 9.17
N SER A 228 23.67 -6.42 9.65
CA SER A 228 24.72 -6.20 10.64
C SER A 228 24.40 -6.88 11.99
N PRO A 229 25.42 -7.31 12.75
CA PRO A 229 25.21 -7.84 14.10
C PRO A 229 24.49 -6.85 15.02
N LYS A 230 24.66 -5.54 14.80
CA LYS A 230 23.97 -4.50 15.57
C LYS A 230 22.47 -4.47 15.27
N ALA A 231 22.07 -4.62 14.01
CA ALA A 231 20.66 -4.70 13.63
C ALA A 231 20.03 -6.00 14.12
N ARG A 232 20.70 -7.16 13.95
CA ARG A 232 20.21 -8.45 14.47
C ARG A 232 19.92 -8.42 15.96
N ARG A 233 20.84 -7.91 16.78
CA ARG A 233 20.63 -7.80 18.25
C ARG A 233 19.46 -6.89 18.66
N ARG A 234 18.98 -6.02 17.76
CA ARG A 234 17.88 -5.08 17.98
C ARG A 234 16.61 -5.45 17.20
N ALA A 235 16.63 -6.58 16.50
CA ALA A 235 15.50 -7.10 15.74
C ALA A 235 14.32 -7.48 16.63
N ALA A 236 13.14 -7.70 16.06
CA ALA A 236 11.99 -8.26 16.78
C ALA A 236 11.83 -9.73 16.44
N THR A 237 11.57 -10.53 17.48
CA THR A 237 11.08 -11.90 17.36
C THR A 237 9.59 -11.87 17.05
N LEU A 238 9.09 -12.77 16.21
CA LEU A 238 7.66 -12.91 15.94
C LEU A 238 7.05 -13.95 16.87
N TYR A 239 5.84 -13.68 17.36
CA TYR A 239 5.19 -14.46 18.40
C TYR A 239 3.76 -14.87 18.04
N ARG A 240 3.31 -15.98 18.61
CA ARG A 240 1.90 -16.31 18.82
C ARG A 240 1.68 -16.67 20.28
N VAL A 241 0.45 -16.56 20.77
CA VAL A 241 0.12 -17.10 22.09
C VAL A 241 -0.19 -18.58 22.02
N GLU A 242 0.57 -19.38 22.75
CA GLU A 242 0.35 -20.81 22.95
C GLU A 242 0.40 -21.08 24.46
N ASN A 243 -0.55 -21.86 24.99
CA ASN A 243 -0.64 -22.14 26.43
C ASN A 243 -0.60 -20.87 27.31
N ARG A 244 -1.27 -19.80 26.84
CA ARG A 244 -1.33 -18.47 27.49
C ARG A 244 0.02 -17.74 27.61
N ARG A 245 0.99 -18.09 26.75
CA ARG A 245 2.34 -17.50 26.70
C ARG A 245 2.70 -17.10 25.27
N TRP A 246 3.47 -16.02 25.11
CA TRP A 246 4.10 -15.65 23.86
C TRP A 246 5.19 -16.66 23.49
N THR A 247 4.92 -17.51 22.50
CA THR A 247 5.87 -18.47 21.94
C THR A 247 6.48 -17.90 20.67
N ALA A 248 7.81 -17.85 20.62
CA ALA A 248 8.55 -17.42 19.45
C ALA A 248 8.26 -18.35 18.26
N GLN A 249 7.93 -17.77 17.11
CA GLN A 249 7.65 -18.50 15.87
C GLN A 249 8.82 -18.42 14.89
N THR A 250 9.58 -17.31 14.92
CA THR A 250 10.82 -17.13 14.15
C THR A 250 11.62 -15.96 14.71
N ASP A 251 12.89 -15.85 14.31
CA ASP A 251 13.81 -14.81 14.74
C ASP A 251 14.01 -14.82 16.28
N ASP A 252 14.19 -16.02 16.85
CA ASP A 252 14.51 -16.22 18.27
C ASP A 252 15.94 -15.78 18.64
N ALA A 253 16.30 -15.90 19.92
CA ALA A 253 17.60 -15.45 20.42
C ALA A 253 18.78 -16.13 19.71
N ASP A 254 18.67 -17.42 19.39
CA ASP A 254 19.73 -18.19 18.73
C ASP A 254 19.90 -17.76 17.27
N MET A 255 18.79 -17.59 16.55
CA MET A 255 18.80 -17.09 15.16
C MET A 255 19.39 -15.68 15.09
N LEU A 256 19.06 -14.81 16.05
CA LEU A 256 19.57 -13.43 16.10
C LEU A 256 21.03 -13.35 16.54
N ALA A 257 21.53 -14.33 17.29
CA ALA A 257 22.93 -14.44 17.68
C ALA A 257 23.81 -15.03 16.56
N ALA A 258 23.23 -15.84 15.67
CA ALA A 258 23.94 -16.45 14.55
C ALA A 258 24.49 -15.41 13.55
N SER A 259 25.44 -15.87 12.72
CA SER A 259 26.02 -15.11 11.60
C SER A 259 25.62 -15.73 10.26
N GLY A 260 25.54 -14.91 9.22
CA GLY A 260 25.14 -15.38 7.88
C GLY A 260 23.64 -15.67 7.76
N PRO A 261 23.18 -16.09 6.57
CA PRO A 261 21.76 -16.29 6.35
C PRO A 261 21.24 -17.57 7.01
N TYR A 262 19.99 -17.53 7.46
CA TYR A 262 19.27 -18.68 8.02
C TYR A 262 18.40 -19.35 6.95
N PHE A 263 18.52 -20.66 6.79
CA PHE A 263 17.72 -21.43 5.82
C PHE A 263 17.46 -22.85 6.32
N LEU A 264 16.37 -23.46 5.84
CA LEU A 264 16.02 -24.84 6.16
C LEU A 264 17.05 -25.79 5.53
N ARG A 265 17.57 -26.72 6.33
CA ARG A 265 18.60 -27.68 5.94
C ARG A 265 18.45 -28.99 6.70
N ALA A 266 19.02 -30.06 6.16
CA ALA A 266 19.27 -31.28 6.92
C ALA A 266 20.13 -31.01 8.16
N GLU A 267 19.85 -31.71 9.27
CA GLU A 267 20.43 -31.43 10.59
C GLU A 267 21.97 -31.47 10.58
N GLU A 268 22.56 -32.47 9.91
CA GLU A 268 24.01 -32.65 9.85
C GLU A 268 24.72 -31.80 8.77
N LEU A 269 23.99 -31.04 7.95
CA LEU A 269 24.58 -30.27 6.84
C LEU A 269 25.26 -28.99 7.33
N ASP A 270 26.58 -28.85 7.15
CA ASP A 270 27.27 -27.58 7.44
C ASP A 270 26.74 -26.46 6.53
N ALA A 271 26.03 -25.49 7.14
CA ALA A 271 25.40 -24.39 6.44
C ALA A 271 26.40 -23.48 5.73
N ALA A 272 27.56 -23.21 6.35
CA ALA A 272 28.56 -22.32 5.78
C ALA A 272 29.26 -22.98 4.59
N ALA A 273 29.63 -24.26 4.73
CA ALA A 273 30.22 -25.03 3.65
C ALA A 273 29.25 -25.19 2.47
N TYR A 274 27.98 -25.49 2.76
CA TYR A 274 26.94 -25.60 1.72
C TYR A 274 26.74 -24.28 0.98
N LEU A 275 26.63 -23.15 1.69
CA LEU A 275 26.49 -21.84 1.06
C LEU A 275 27.72 -21.41 0.25
N ALA A 276 28.91 -21.87 0.62
CA ALA A 276 30.14 -21.61 -0.13
C ALA A 276 30.19 -22.40 -1.45
N ALA A 277 29.58 -23.59 -1.46
CA ALA A 277 29.46 -24.44 -2.64
C ALA A 277 28.14 -24.24 -3.42
N TYR A 278 27.25 -23.36 -2.95
CA TYR A 278 25.94 -23.15 -3.53
C TYR A 278 26.03 -22.69 -5.00
N VAL A 279 25.28 -23.35 -5.86
CA VAL A 279 25.21 -23.05 -7.29
C VAL A 279 23.95 -22.21 -7.56
N PRO A 280 24.08 -20.96 -8.06
CA PRO A 280 22.93 -20.14 -8.46
C PRO A 280 22.00 -20.90 -9.42
N GLY A 281 20.69 -20.86 -9.12
CA GLY A 281 19.65 -21.58 -9.86
C GLY A 281 19.28 -22.95 -9.30
N ALA A 282 20.05 -23.49 -8.35
CA ALA A 282 19.75 -24.79 -7.73
C ALA A 282 18.49 -24.71 -6.83
N ASN A 283 18.49 -23.77 -5.87
CA ASN A 283 17.39 -23.63 -4.92
C ASN A 283 17.33 -22.22 -4.31
N ALA A 284 16.80 -21.26 -5.06
CA ALA A 284 16.66 -19.88 -4.58
C ALA A 284 15.66 -19.76 -3.40
N THR A 285 14.83 -20.77 -3.14
CA THR A 285 13.86 -20.76 -2.04
C THR A 285 14.51 -20.81 -0.66
N LEU A 286 15.80 -21.20 -0.57
CA LEU A 286 16.59 -21.13 0.67
C LEU A 286 16.63 -19.71 1.25
N PHE A 287 16.52 -18.70 0.40
CA PHE A 287 16.53 -17.29 0.81
C PHE A 287 15.12 -16.71 1.03
N SER A 288 14.08 -17.54 0.91
CA SER A 288 12.66 -17.18 1.10
C SER A 288 12.26 -15.91 0.31
N PRO A 289 12.36 -15.91 -1.03
CA PRO A 289 12.08 -14.73 -1.87
C PRO A 289 10.66 -14.17 -1.70
N GLN A 290 9.70 -15.03 -1.36
CA GLN A 290 8.31 -14.69 -1.13
C GLN A 290 8.04 -13.98 0.21
N GLY A 291 8.95 -14.05 1.19
CA GLY A 291 8.64 -13.65 2.56
C GLY A 291 9.79 -13.41 3.54
N GLY A 292 11.04 -13.59 3.12
CA GLY A 292 12.22 -13.69 3.98
C GLY A 292 12.91 -12.38 4.31
N LEU A 293 12.48 -11.25 3.76
CA LEU A 293 13.13 -9.96 4.02
C LEU A 293 12.96 -9.58 5.50
N ARG A 294 14.06 -9.17 6.14
CA ARG A 294 14.06 -8.52 7.45
C ARG A 294 14.32 -7.03 7.26
N ALA A 295 13.34 -6.23 7.65
CA ALA A 295 13.34 -4.78 7.48
C ALA A 295 12.58 -4.12 8.65
N SER A 296 12.85 -2.85 8.94
CA SER A 296 12.01 -2.03 9.82
C SER A 296 10.94 -1.28 9.03
N VAL A 297 9.94 -0.73 9.71
CA VAL A 297 8.93 0.13 9.04
C VAL A 297 9.57 1.33 8.33
N LEU A 298 10.70 1.84 8.84
CA LEU A 298 11.46 2.92 8.21
C LEU A 298 12.19 2.46 6.94
N ASP A 299 12.72 1.24 6.93
CA ASP A 299 13.30 0.65 5.72
C ASP A 299 12.21 0.42 4.66
N LEU A 300 11.02 -0.03 5.08
CA LEU A 300 9.89 -0.28 4.18
C LEU A 300 9.42 1.00 3.48
N LEU A 301 9.35 2.13 4.19
CA LEU A 301 9.04 3.42 3.56
C LEU A 301 10.07 3.82 2.50
N ARG A 302 11.37 3.63 2.77
CA ARG A 302 12.44 3.90 1.80
C ARG A 302 12.40 2.95 0.60
N LEU A 303 12.10 1.68 0.82
CA LEU A 303 11.88 0.72 -0.26
C LEU A 303 10.71 1.15 -1.14
N HIS A 304 9.62 1.61 -0.53
CA HIS A 304 8.46 2.09 -1.26
C HIS A 304 8.78 3.33 -2.09
N ASP A 305 9.51 4.30 -1.52
CA ASP A 305 9.96 5.50 -2.25
C ASP A 305 10.80 5.11 -3.47
N ALA A 306 11.76 4.20 -3.29
CA ALA A 306 12.62 3.72 -4.35
C ALA A 306 11.87 2.91 -5.43
N ARG A 307 10.77 2.24 -5.04
CA ARG A 307 9.88 1.54 -5.98
C ARG A 307 9.16 2.52 -6.91
N GLY A 308 8.90 3.75 -6.45
CA GLY A 308 8.16 4.76 -7.21
C GLY A 308 6.69 4.38 -7.39
N ASP A 309 6.05 4.96 -8.39
CA ASP A 309 4.68 4.63 -8.74
C ASP A 309 4.60 3.28 -9.45
N VAL A 310 3.47 2.60 -9.25
CA VAL A 310 3.24 1.27 -9.81
C VAL A 310 1.95 1.27 -10.61
N GLU A 311 2.06 0.85 -11.86
CA GLU A 311 0.90 0.55 -12.69
C GLU A 311 0.18 -0.69 -12.15
N ILE A 312 -1.14 -0.58 -12.00
CA ILE A 312 -2.02 -1.69 -11.68
C ILE A 312 -2.38 -2.40 -12.98
N VAL A 313 -1.87 -3.61 -13.15
CA VAL A 313 -1.98 -4.39 -14.39
C VAL A 313 -3.16 -5.36 -14.39
N TRP A 314 -3.70 -5.64 -13.20
CA TRP A 314 -4.86 -6.52 -13.04
C TRP A 314 -5.80 -5.98 -11.96
N ARG A 315 -7.10 -6.10 -12.22
CA ARG A 315 -8.18 -5.80 -11.29
C ARG A 315 -9.21 -6.92 -11.34
N PHE A 316 -9.74 -7.27 -10.19
CA PHE A 316 -10.81 -8.25 -10.09
C PHE A 316 -12.08 -7.71 -10.74
N ASP A 317 -12.64 -8.49 -11.66
CA ASP A 317 -13.94 -8.30 -12.27
C ASP A 317 -14.81 -9.51 -11.90
N PRO A 318 -15.85 -9.33 -11.06
CA PRO A 318 -16.70 -10.43 -10.62
C PRO A 318 -17.58 -10.98 -11.75
N GLU A 319 -17.92 -10.19 -12.77
CA GLU A 319 -18.77 -10.64 -13.89
C GLU A 319 -17.98 -11.52 -14.85
N ALA A 320 -16.74 -11.14 -15.15
CA ALA A 320 -15.84 -11.90 -16.01
C ALA A 320 -15.04 -12.99 -15.26
N ALA A 321 -15.14 -13.06 -13.92
CA ALA A 321 -14.39 -13.95 -13.05
C ALA A 321 -12.88 -13.95 -13.40
N THR A 322 -12.26 -12.76 -13.41
CA THR A 322 -10.88 -12.57 -13.90
C THR A 322 -9.78 -13.07 -12.95
N GLY A 323 -10.15 -13.62 -11.79
CA GLY A 323 -9.22 -14.17 -10.82
C GLY A 323 -9.88 -14.60 -9.53
N ASP A 324 -9.05 -15.02 -8.57
CA ASP A 324 -9.41 -15.25 -7.19
C ASP A 324 -8.85 -14.10 -6.32
N PRO A 325 -9.70 -13.18 -5.83
CA PRO A 325 -9.26 -12.06 -5.00
C PRO A 325 -9.03 -12.45 -3.53
N ALA A 326 -9.09 -13.75 -3.16
CA ALA A 326 -8.96 -14.26 -1.80
C ALA A 326 -9.90 -13.53 -0.81
N ASP A 327 -11.20 -13.65 -1.04
CA ASP A 327 -12.26 -12.96 -0.26
C ASP A 327 -12.10 -11.44 -0.20
N GLY A 328 -11.56 -10.84 -1.28
CA GLY A 328 -11.36 -9.39 -1.39
C GLY A 328 -10.05 -8.88 -0.77
N LEU A 329 -9.15 -9.77 -0.34
CA LEU A 329 -7.83 -9.40 0.16
C LEU A 329 -6.92 -8.85 -0.96
N TYR A 330 -7.08 -9.37 -2.18
CA TYR A 330 -6.27 -9.04 -3.36
C TYR A 330 -7.15 -8.56 -4.52
N PRO A 331 -7.79 -7.38 -4.42
CA PRO A 331 -8.72 -6.92 -5.45
C PRO A 331 -8.01 -6.37 -6.69
N ALA A 332 -6.73 -6.04 -6.59
CA ALA A 332 -5.92 -5.54 -7.70
C ALA A 332 -4.43 -5.81 -7.48
N ALA A 333 -3.68 -5.95 -8.57
CA ALA A 333 -2.25 -6.28 -8.54
C ALA A 333 -1.43 -5.48 -9.55
N GLY A 334 -0.21 -5.13 -9.13
CA GLY A 334 0.85 -4.55 -9.95
C GLY A 334 2.12 -5.40 -9.86
N ILE A 335 3.22 -4.94 -10.46
CA ILE A 335 4.50 -5.67 -10.41
C ILE A 335 5.08 -5.61 -9.00
N GLY A 336 4.97 -6.73 -8.27
CA GLY A 336 5.47 -6.86 -6.90
C GLY A 336 4.63 -6.16 -5.84
N THR A 337 3.44 -5.68 -6.21
CA THR A 337 2.55 -4.89 -5.34
C THR A 337 1.10 -5.31 -5.54
N LEU A 338 0.28 -4.96 -4.55
CA LEU A 338 -1.15 -5.03 -4.55
C LEU A 338 -1.72 -3.60 -4.55
N ALA A 339 -2.98 -3.47 -4.93
CA ALA A 339 -3.76 -2.27 -4.66
C ALA A 339 -5.05 -2.65 -3.96
N ILE A 340 -5.43 -1.85 -2.98
CA ILE A 340 -6.71 -1.97 -2.27
C ILE A 340 -7.41 -0.62 -2.36
N LYS A 341 -8.73 -0.65 -2.53
CA LYS A 341 -9.56 0.55 -2.48
C LYS A 341 -9.97 0.74 -1.04
N GLY A 342 -9.62 1.88 -0.44
CA GLY A 342 -10.11 2.22 0.89
C GLY A 342 -11.62 2.49 0.86
N GLU A 343 -12.32 1.96 1.85
CA GLU A 343 -13.77 1.97 1.96
C GLU A 343 -14.21 2.19 3.41
N GLY A 344 -15.46 2.65 3.57
CA GLY A 344 -16.02 2.98 4.88
C GLY A 344 -15.12 3.98 5.62
N PRO A 345 -14.68 3.68 6.85
CA PRO A 345 -13.90 4.64 7.63
C PRO A 345 -12.39 4.59 7.36
N LEU A 346 -11.89 3.68 6.51
CA LEU A 346 -10.47 3.51 6.24
C LEU A 346 -10.13 4.00 4.83
N TRP A 347 -9.52 5.19 4.75
CA TRP A 347 -9.11 5.81 3.48
C TRP A 347 -10.20 5.81 2.39
N PRO A 348 -11.45 6.25 2.69
CA PRO A 348 -12.58 6.11 1.78
C PRO A 348 -12.32 6.68 0.40
N GLY A 349 -12.57 5.87 -0.63
CA GLY A 349 -12.41 6.25 -2.03
C GLY A 349 -10.96 6.46 -2.49
N VAL A 350 -9.97 6.12 -1.66
CA VAL A 350 -8.53 6.25 -1.98
C VAL A 350 -7.98 4.89 -2.36
N GLU A 351 -7.34 4.79 -3.53
CA GLU A 351 -6.58 3.60 -3.89
C GLU A 351 -5.22 3.60 -3.17
N LEU A 352 -5.02 2.61 -2.31
CA LEU A 352 -3.77 2.38 -1.61
C LEU A 352 -2.95 1.35 -2.38
N VAL A 353 -1.76 1.74 -2.83
CA VAL A 353 -0.82 0.87 -3.54
C VAL A 353 0.28 0.42 -2.59
N GLY A 354 0.64 -0.86 -2.60
CA GLY A 354 1.62 -1.39 -1.66
C GLY A 354 1.59 -2.90 -1.52
N HIS A 355 1.67 -3.43 -0.30
CA HIS A 355 1.54 -4.87 -0.05
C HIS A 355 1.21 -5.15 1.43
N SER A 356 0.39 -6.18 1.68
CA SER A 356 0.19 -6.77 3.01
C SER A 356 1.26 -7.83 3.33
N GLY A 357 1.45 -8.17 4.61
CA GLY A 357 2.37 -9.19 5.05
C GLY A 357 1.78 -9.99 6.21
N GLU A 358 1.63 -11.29 6.03
CA GLU A 358 1.15 -12.21 7.07
C GLU A 358 2.04 -13.45 7.10
N ALA A 359 2.65 -13.74 8.26
CA ALA A 359 3.36 -14.99 8.52
C ALA A 359 3.80 -15.08 9.99
N TYR A 360 3.82 -16.28 10.60
CA TYR A 360 4.43 -16.50 11.93
C TYR A 360 3.89 -15.59 13.05
N GLY A 361 2.61 -15.21 12.98
CA GLY A 361 1.97 -14.29 13.93
C GLY A 361 2.16 -12.80 13.59
N LEU A 362 2.95 -12.48 12.56
CA LEU A 362 3.03 -11.14 11.98
C LEU A 362 1.76 -10.79 11.20
N LEU A 363 1.25 -9.58 11.41
CA LEU A 363 0.41 -8.86 10.46
C LEU A 363 1.06 -7.52 10.14
N ALA A 364 1.25 -7.20 8.87
CA ALA A 364 1.96 -6.02 8.44
C ALA A 364 1.35 -5.43 7.17
N GLY A 365 1.58 -4.14 6.97
CA GLY A 365 1.19 -3.45 5.75
C GLY A 365 2.19 -2.38 5.39
N LEU A 366 2.39 -2.20 4.09
CA LEU A 366 3.09 -1.07 3.50
C LEU A 366 2.18 -0.51 2.42
N TRP A 367 1.75 0.74 2.56
CA TRP A 367 0.74 1.33 1.69
C TRP A 367 1.07 2.78 1.36
N ARG A 368 0.69 3.21 0.15
CA ARG A 368 0.78 4.59 -0.31
C ARG A 368 -0.59 5.04 -0.82
N ALA A 369 -1.11 6.09 -0.22
CA ALA A 369 -2.15 6.92 -0.80
C ALA A 369 -1.48 7.95 -1.73
N PRO A 370 -1.75 7.94 -3.04
CA PRO A 370 -1.17 8.90 -3.98
C PRO A 370 -1.66 10.33 -3.68
N ALA A 371 -0.88 11.31 -4.14
CA ALA A 371 -1.33 12.69 -4.17
C ALA A 371 -2.55 12.80 -5.10
N ASP A 372 -3.58 13.50 -4.64
CA ASP A 372 -4.78 13.82 -5.38
C ASP A 372 -5.23 15.24 -4.99
N PRO A 373 -4.67 16.28 -5.62
CA PRO A 373 -5.03 17.67 -5.34
C PRO A 373 -6.52 17.96 -5.57
N ALA A 374 -7.19 17.26 -6.51
CA ALA A 374 -8.62 17.42 -6.74
C ALA A 374 -9.45 16.97 -5.52
N ARG A 375 -8.92 16.01 -4.75
CA ARG A 375 -9.47 15.58 -3.45
C ARG A 375 -8.73 16.16 -2.25
N GLY A 376 -7.99 17.26 -2.45
CA GLY A 376 -7.33 18.01 -1.38
C GLY A 376 -6.18 17.30 -0.70
N ARG A 377 -5.67 16.23 -1.31
CA ARG A 377 -4.47 15.50 -0.89
C ARG A 377 -3.31 15.97 -1.76
N ASP A 378 -2.79 17.15 -1.46
CA ASP A 378 -1.72 17.77 -2.26
C ASP A 378 -0.38 17.00 -2.19
N ARG A 379 -0.25 16.09 -1.22
CA ARG A 379 0.94 15.28 -0.98
C ARG A 379 0.52 13.83 -0.79
N GLN A 380 1.32 12.92 -1.34
CA GLN A 380 1.17 11.50 -1.07
C GLN A 380 1.37 11.19 0.42
N VAL A 381 0.74 10.13 0.89
CA VAL A 381 0.93 9.59 2.23
C VAL A 381 1.38 8.14 2.09
N SER A 382 2.55 7.81 2.62
CA SER A 382 3.01 6.42 2.72
C SER A 382 3.05 6.02 4.18
N PHE A 383 2.55 4.83 4.51
CA PHE A 383 2.62 4.31 5.88
C PHE A 383 2.99 2.83 5.87
N ALA A 384 3.78 2.45 6.86
CA ALA A 384 4.20 1.08 7.08
C ALA A 384 3.90 0.73 8.54
N TYR A 385 3.32 -0.44 8.77
CA TYR A 385 3.04 -0.93 10.11
C TYR A 385 3.32 -2.43 10.22
N ALA A 386 3.53 -2.88 11.45
CA ALA A 386 3.63 -4.30 11.76
C ALA A 386 3.18 -4.59 13.20
N ILE A 387 2.47 -5.69 13.36
CA ILE A 387 2.12 -6.35 14.61
C ILE A 387 3.02 -7.58 14.71
N THR A 388 3.83 -7.70 15.76
CA THR A 388 4.83 -8.78 15.90
C THR A 388 4.28 -10.03 16.57
N GLY A 389 3.00 -10.06 16.93
CA GLY A 389 2.32 -11.24 17.44
C GLY A 389 0.92 -10.92 17.97
N THR A 390 -0.01 -11.85 17.76
CA THR A 390 -1.40 -11.74 18.24
C THR A 390 -1.70 -12.80 19.32
N ALA A 391 -2.50 -12.44 20.32
CA ALA A 391 -2.85 -13.37 21.40
C ALA A 391 -3.92 -14.39 21.02
N LYS A 392 -4.67 -14.11 19.94
CA LYS A 392 -5.65 -15.00 19.32
C LYS A 392 -5.54 -14.87 17.80
N THR A 393 -6.09 -15.85 17.09
CA THR A 393 -6.30 -15.75 15.65
C THR A 393 -7.13 -14.49 15.37
N PRO A 394 -6.59 -13.52 14.62
CA PRO A 394 -7.29 -12.28 14.29
C PRO A 394 -8.49 -12.58 13.40
N GLN A 395 -9.52 -11.74 13.48
CA GLN A 395 -10.70 -11.85 12.61
C GLN A 395 -10.62 -10.79 11.52
N ARG A 396 -11.35 -10.99 10.42
CA ARG A 396 -11.47 -9.93 9.41
C ARG A 396 -12.10 -8.69 10.03
N GLY A 397 -11.57 -7.53 9.67
CA GLY A 397 -12.12 -6.24 10.09
C GLY A 397 -13.41 -5.91 9.34
N GLY A 398 -13.90 -4.69 9.53
CA GLY A 398 -14.96 -4.12 8.70
C GLY A 398 -14.52 -3.89 7.25
N HIS A 399 -13.21 -3.78 7.00
CA HIS A 399 -12.64 -3.74 5.65
C HIS A 399 -12.00 -5.10 5.28
N PRO A 400 -12.35 -5.72 4.13
CA PRO A 400 -11.95 -7.09 3.80
C PRO A 400 -10.43 -7.28 3.69
N SER A 401 -9.71 -6.24 3.27
CA SER A 401 -8.25 -6.28 3.13
C SER A 401 -7.46 -6.16 4.44
N PHE A 402 -8.13 -5.94 5.59
CA PHE A 402 -7.49 -5.79 6.89
C PHE A 402 -8.10 -6.74 7.92
N TYR A 403 -7.28 -7.21 8.86
CA TYR A 403 -7.78 -7.81 10.09
C TYR A 403 -8.25 -6.73 11.08
N ASP A 404 -9.13 -7.12 12.00
CA ASP A 404 -9.68 -6.27 13.06
C ASP A 404 -8.59 -5.58 13.90
N VAL A 405 -7.48 -6.27 14.17
CA VAL A 405 -6.32 -5.74 14.90
C VAL A 405 -5.45 -4.78 14.08
N GLU A 406 -5.56 -4.78 12.75
CA GLU A 406 -4.82 -3.85 11.88
C GLU A 406 -5.53 -2.51 11.71
N GLU A 407 -6.87 -2.49 11.69
CA GLU A 407 -7.64 -1.26 11.45
C GLU A 407 -7.27 -0.10 12.39
N PRO A 408 -7.02 -0.31 13.71
CA PRO A 408 -6.58 0.77 14.59
C PRO A 408 -5.26 1.41 14.15
N LEU A 409 -4.31 0.63 13.61
CA LEU A 409 -3.05 1.16 13.07
C LEU A 409 -3.28 1.94 11.78
N VAL A 410 -4.20 1.49 10.92
CA VAL A 410 -4.59 2.22 9.70
C VAL A 410 -5.27 3.54 10.05
N ARG A 411 -6.16 3.56 11.06
CA ARG A 411 -6.78 4.80 11.58
C ARG A 411 -5.76 5.73 12.20
N LEU A 412 -4.77 5.19 12.93
CA LEU A 412 -3.66 5.98 13.47
C LEU A 412 -2.85 6.63 12.34
N ALA A 413 -2.59 5.90 11.24
CA ALA A 413 -1.93 6.48 10.07
C ALA A 413 -2.73 7.64 9.46
N MET A 414 -4.05 7.50 9.35
CA MET A 414 -4.94 8.56 8.88
C MET A 414 -4.93 9.77 9.81
N ALA A 415 -5.02 9.56 11.13
CA ALA A 415 -5.00 10.63 12.12
C ALA A 415 -3.69 11.42 12.09
N VAL A 416 -2.56 10.73 11.96
CA VAL A 416 -1.25 11.34 11.80
C VAL A 416 -1.17 12.17 10.52
N ALA A 417 -1.61 11.61 9.38
CA ALA A 417 -1.60 12.32 8.10
C ALA A 417 -2.54 13.55 8.10
N ALA A 418 -3.70 13.44 8.74
CA ALA A 418 -4.63 14.55 8.95
C ALA A 418 -4.01 15.64 9.84
N GLN A 419 -3.32 15.27 10.92
CA GLN A 419 -2.59 16.24 11.75
C GLN A 419 -1.46 16.94 10.97
N ALA A 420 -0.85 16.26 10.00
CA ALA A 420 0.11 16.83 9.07
C ALA A 420 -0.53 17.66 7.93
N GLY A 421 -1.85 17.86 7.97
CA GLY A 421 -2.59 18.71 7.04
C GLY A 421 -2.98 18.07 5.72
N VAL A 422 -3.00 16.73 5.63
CA VAL A 422 -3.39 15.99 4.41
C VAL A 422 -4.85 15.54 4.50
N SER A 423 -5.61 15.62 3.40
CA SER A 423 -6.95 14.99 3.35
C SER A 423 -6.83 13.47 3.32
N VAL A 424 -7.56 12.82 4.23
CA VAL A 424 -7.61 11.36 4.37
C VAL A 424 -9.00 10.78 4.15
N ASP A 425 -10.02 11.64 4.10
CA ASP A 425 -11.45 11.33 3.93
C ASP A 425 -11.86 11.14 2.46
N GLY A 426 -10.94 11.30 1.52
CA GLY A 426 -11.22 11.16 0.08
C GLY A 426 -12.26 12.15 -0.46
N GLU A 427 -12.68 13.13 0.33
CA GLU A 427 -13.67 14.11 -0.07
C GLU A 427 -13.06 15.10 -1.08
N PRO A 428 -13.76 15.44 -2.17
CA PRO A 428 -13.32 16.47 -3.10
C PRO A 428 -13.07 17.80 -2.39
N ARG A 429 -12.02 18.52 -2.80
CA ARG A 429 -11.72 19.87 -2.30
C ARG A 429 -11.69 20.90 -3.43
N PRO A 430 -12.77 21.06 -4.21
CA PRO A 430 -12.74 21.81 -5.45
C PRO A 430 -12.71 23.34 -5.28
N PHE A 431 -12.88 23.86 -4.07
CA PHE A 431 -12.94 25.31 -3.81
C PHE A 431 -11.54 25.91 -3.63
N ASP A 432 -10.85 26.18 -4.73
CA ASP A 432 -9.51 26.79 -4.71
C ASP A 432 -9.57 28.28 -4.37
N LYS A 433 -8.82 28.66 -3.34
CA LYS A 433 -8.70 30.02 -2.82
C LYS A 433 -7.84 30.94 -3.67
N ALA A 434 -7.00 30.38 -4.55
CA ALA A 434 -6.01 31.11 -5.33
C ALA A 434 -6.48 31.48 -6.74
N ARG A 435 -7.60 30.91 -7.21
CA ARG A 435 -8.15 31.16 -8.55
C ARG A 435 -8.92 32.47 -8.63
N ASP A 436 -8.93 33.06 -9.82
CA ASP A 436 -9.77 34.21 -10.16
C ASP A 436 -11.19 33.71 -10.48
N ALA A 437 -12.07 33.80 -9.48
CA ALA A 437 -13.40 33.25 -9.57
C ALA A 437 -14.26 33.86 -10.69
N MET A 438 -14.10 35.16 -10.99
CA MET A 438 -14.86 35.80 -12.06
C MET A 438 -14.37 35.35 -13.44
N ALA A 439 -13.05 35.25 -13.61
CA ALA A 439 -12.46 34.75 -14.85
C ALA A 439 -12.86 33.28 -15.12
N ASP A 440 -12.83 32.44 -14.09
CA ASP A 440 -13.25 31.03 -14.19
C ASP A 440 -14.72 30.91 -14.59
N VAL A 441 -15.60 31.73 -14.01
CA VAL A 441 -17.03 31.77 -14.38
C VAL A 441 -17.22 32.23 -15.83
N ASP A 442 -16.48 33.24 -16.30
CA ASP A 442 -16.55 33.72 -17.68
C ASP A 442 -16.03 32.68 -18.70
N GLU A 443 -14.98 31.95 -18.35
CA GLU A 443 -14.51 30.82 -19.16
C GLU A 443 -15.55 29.70 -19.22
N THR A 444 -16.16 29.37 -18.08
CA THR A 444 -17.17 28.30 -17.99
C THR A 444 -18.43 28.64 -18.78
N LEU A 445 -18.90 29.89 -18.73
CA LEU A 445 -20.02 30.35 -19.54
C LEU A 445 -19.74 30.26 -21.04
N ARG A 446 -18.54 30.66 -21.48
CA ARG A 446 -18.14 30.54 -22.89
C ARG A 446 -18.08 29.08 -23.34
N ALA A 447 -17.55 28.18 -22.51
CA ALA A 447 -17.52 26.75 -22.79
C ALA A 447 -18.94 26.16 -22.88
N ALA A 448 -19.82 26.56 -21.96
CA ALA A 448 -21.21 26.12 -21.94
C ALA A 448 -21.98 26.60 -23.18
N GLU A 449 -21.78 27.84 -23.61
CA GLU A 449 -22.37 28.40 -24.83
C GLU A 449 -21.87 27.65 -26.08
N ALA A 450 -20.57 27.40 -26.19
CA ALA A 450 -19.99 26.65 -27.30
C ALA A 450 -20.47 25.19 -27.34
N GLY A 451 -20.66 24.57 -26.17
CA GLY A 451 -21.10 23.19 -26.02
C GLY A 451 -22.61 22.98 -26.00
N GLY A 452 -23.41 24.05 -25.99
CA GLY A 452 -24.87 23.97 -25.80
C GLY A 452 -25.28 23.41 -24.43
N LYS A 453 -24.43 23.55 -23.41
CA LYS A 453 -24.64 23.04 -22.05
C LYS A 453 -25.12 24.14 -21.11
N ARG A 454 -25.62 23.74 -19.93
CA ARG A 454 -25.88 24.65 -18.81
C ARG A 454 -24.60 24.88 -18.01
N VAL A 455 -24.58 25.87 -17.14
CA VAL A 455 -23.50 26.03 -16.15
C VAL A 455 -24.00 25.60 -14.77
N LEU A 456 -23.23 24.74 -14.10
CA LEU A 456 -23.40 24.42 -12.70
C LEU A 456 -22.37 25.21 -11.89
N LEU A 457 -22.78 26.35 -11.34
CA LEU A 457 -21.94 27.21 -10.51
C LEU A 457 -22.18 26.86 -9.03
N VAL A 458 -21.15 26.30 -8.39
CA VAL A 458 -21.18 25.88 -6.99
C VAL A 458 -20.39 26.87 -6.14
N LEU A 459 -21.08 27.58 -5.26
CA LEU A 459 -20.49 28.53 -4.32
C LEU A 459 -20.32 27.86 -2.95
N GLY A 460 -19.09 27.69 -2.49
CA GLY A 460 -18.82 26.96 -1.27
C GLY A 460 -17.43 27.21 -0.70
N GLY A 461 -16.94 26.28 0.10
CA GLY A 461 -15.58 26.33 0.63
C GLY A 461 -15.15 24.99 1.18
N ASN A 462 -13.86 24.67 1.03
CA ASN A 462 -13.28 23.40 1.48
C ASN A 462 -13.35 23.18 3.01
N TRP A 463 -13.70 24.22 3.79
CA TRP A 463 -13.92 24.13 5.23
C TRP A 463 -15.33 23.65 5.60
N CYS A 464 -16.28 23.66 4.65
CA CYS A 464 -17.69 23.33 4.87
C CYS A 464 -17.94 21.87 4.45
N HIS A 465 -18.37 21.05 5.41
CA HIS A 465 -18.69 19.63 5.19
C HIS A 465 -19.70 19.46 4.05
N ASP A 466 -20.85 20.13 4.10
CA ASP A 466 -21.88 20.06 3.04
C ASP A 466 -21.36 20.48 1.66
N SER A 467 -20.42 21.42 1.59
CA SER A 467 -19.86 21.86 0.30
C SER A 467 -19.03 20.76 -0.34
N ARG A 468 -18.26 20.02 0.47
CA ARG A 468 -17.48 18.87 0.03
C ARG A 468 -18.36 17.66 -0.24
N SER A 469 -19.39 17.42 0.57
CA SER A 469 -20.38 16.36 0.32
C SER A 469 -21.12 16.56 -1.01
N PHE A 470 -21.52 17.80 -1.35
CA PHE A 470 -22.12 18.10 -2.65
C PHE A 470 -21.16 17.83 -3.82
N ALA A 471 -19.89 18.25 -3.69
CA ALA A 471 -18.88 17.96 -4.70
C ALA A 471 -18.62 16.45 -4.85
N MET A 472 -18.68 15.69 -3.74
CA MET A 472 -18.59 14.23 -3.76
C MET A 472 -19.75 13.60 -4.52
N MET A 473 -20.98 14.07 -4.30
CA MET A 473 -22.15 13.60 -5.04
C MET A 473 -22.04 13.85 -6.55
N LEU A 474 -21.48 14.99 -6.97
CA LEU A 474 -21.23 15.27 -8.39
C LEU A 474 -20.17 14.34 -9.01
N ALA A 475 -19.23 13.86 -8.20
CA ALA A 475 -18.17 12.95 -8.61
C ALA A 475 -18.58 11.46 -8.58
N ASP A 476 -19.78 11.14 -8.05
CA ASP A 476 -20.30 9.78 -8.05
C ASP A 476 -20.47 9.27 -9.50
N PRO A 477 -20.00 8.05 -9.84
CA PRO A 477 -20.08 7.53 -11.21
C PRO A 477 -21.50 7.54 -11.79
N SER A 478 -22.54 7.36 -10.97
CA SER A 478 -23.94 7.36 -11.40
C SER A 478 -24.48 8.76 -11.74
N ILE A 479 -23.72 9.81 -11.44
CA ILE A 479 -24.07 11.24 -11.63
C ILE A 479 -23.07 11.92 -12.57
N ALA A 480 -21.79 11.59 -12.48
CA ALA A 480 -20.70 12.30 -13.14
C ALA A 480 -20.81 12.34 -14.67
N ASP A 481 -21.26 11.25 -15.31
CA ASP A 481 -21.51 11.22 -16.76
C ASP A 481 -22.65 12.15 -17.15
N LEU A 482 -23.74 12.14 -16.38
CA LEU A 482 -24.91 12.99 -16.60
C LEU A 482 -24.55 14.48 -16.44
N VAL A 483 -23.75 14.81 -15.42
CA VAL A 483 -23.22 16.17 -15.21
C VAL A 483 -22.36 16.59 -16.41
N ARG A 484 -21.41 15.74 -16.85
CA ARG A 484 -20.53 16.06 -17.99
C ARG A 484 -21.28 16.25 -19.31
N GLU A 485 -22.37 15.52 -19.52
CA GLU A 485 -23.20 15.63 -20.73
C GLU A 485 -23.93 16.98 -20.80
N ARG A 486 -24.48 17.45 -19.67
CA ARG A 486 -25.43 18.59 -19.67
C ARG A 486 -24.90 19.88 -19.04
N TYR A 487 -23.81 19.81 -18.29
CA TYR A 487 -23.28 20.93 -17.52
C TYR A 487 -21.79 21.14 -17.75
N GLU A 488 -21.39 22.41 -17.83
CA GLU A 488 -20.05 22.84 -17.48
C GLU A 488 -20.05 23.28 -16.00
N THR A 489 -19.15 22.73 -15.19
CA THR A 489 -19.17 22.94 -13.73
C THR A 489 -18.04 23.87 -13.31
N VAL A 490 -18.34 24.84 -12.45
CA VAL A 490 -17.35 25.71 -11.83
C VAL A 490 -17.58 25.82 -10.32
N PHE A 491 -16.51 25.69 -9.55
CA PHE A 491 -16.51 25.82 -8.09
C PHE A 491 -15.84 27.13 -7.69
N VAL A 492 -16.51 27.92 -6.87
CA VAL A 492 -16.03 29.22 -6.42
C VAL A 492 -15.93 29.24 -4.88
N ASP A 493 -14.71 29.44 -4.36
CA ASP A 493 -14.49 29.63 -2.92
C ASP A 493 -15.08 30.97 -2.48
N VAL A 494 -16.12 30.94 -1.65
CA VAL A 494 -16.74 32.14 -1.07
C VAL A 494 -16.25 32.41 0.35
N GLY A 495 -15.15 31.77 0.78
CA GLY A 495 -14.64 31.86 2.14
C GLY A 495 -15.71 31.46 3.17
N ARG A 496 -15.80 32.19 4.29
CA ARG A 496 -16.92 32.06 5.24
C ARG A 496 -18.08 32.97 4.87
N ARG A 497 -18.36 33.08 3.56
CA ARG A 497 -19.27 34.04 2.89
C ARG A 497 -18.75 35.48 2.94
N ASP A 498 -17.44 35.63 2.80
CA ASP A 498 -16.70 36.90 2.87
C ASP A 498 -15.78 37.13 1.66
N ARG A 499 -15.84 36.25 0.66
CA ARG A 499 -15.00 36.29 -0.55
C ARG A 499 -15.83 36.02 -1.81
N ASN A 500 -15.38 36.55 -2.96
CA ASN A 500 -15.97 36.31 -4.29
C ASN A 500 -17.50 36.54 -4.33
N LEU A 501 -18.00 37.50 -3.53
CA LEU A 501 -19.43 37.77 -3.39
C LEU A 501 -20.02 38.58 -4.55
N ASP A 502 -19.16 39.11 -5.40
CA ASP A 502 -19.49 39.71 -6.70
C ASP A 502 -20.00 38.68 -7.70
N VAL A 503 -19.47 37.44 -7.67
CA VAL A 503 -19.93 36.33 -8.51
C VAL A 503 -21.44 36.06 -8.36
N PRO A 504 -21.99 35.72 -7.18
CA PRO A 504 -23.43 35.50 -7.04
C PRO A 504 -24.27 36.74 -7.34
N LYS A 505 -23.77 37.95 -7.02
CA LYS A 505 -24.47 39.21 -7.29
C LYS A 505 -24.70 39.44 -8.78
N ARG A 506 -23.76 39.02 -9.64
CA ARG A 506 -23.90 39.07 -11.10
C ARG A 506 -25.16 38.36 -11.60
N PHE A 507 -25.58 37.31 -10.91
CA PHE A 507 -26.73 36.48 -11.27
C PHE A 507 -27.96 36.73 -10.39
N GLY A 508 -28.02 37.89 -9.70
CA GLY A 508 -29.18 38.28 -8.89
C GLY A 508 -29.25 37.66 -7.49
N VAL A 509 -28.20 36.95 -7.05
CA VAL A 509 -28.12 36.38 -5.70
C VAL A 509 -27.34 37.33 -4.79
N HIS A 510 -28.05 38.21 -4.09
CA HIS A 510 -27.43 39.26 -3.28
C HIS A 510 -26.98 38.82 -1.87
N THR A 511 -27.53 37.71 -1.36
CA THR A 511 -27.27 37.22 0.00
C THR A 511 -27.02 35.71 -0.03
N LEU A 512 -25.91 35.26 0.57
CA LEU A 512 -25.64 33.83 0.74
C LEU A 512 -26.13 33.35 2.10
N MET A 513 -27.21 32.58 2.14
CA MET A 513 -27.75 32.04 3.39
C MET A 513 -26.89 30.91 3.99
N GLY A 514 -25.96 30.35 3.23
CA GLY A 514 -25.02 29.30 3.63
C GLY A 514 -24.35 28.66 2.42
N THR A 515 -23.56 27.63 2.66
CA THR A 515 -22.80 26.91 1.64
C THR A 515 -23.12 25.41 1.72
N PRO A 516 -23.12 24.68 0.59
CA PRO A 516 -22.99 25.21 -0.76
C PRO A 516 -24.26 25.97 -1.19
N THR A 517 -24.09 26.99 -2.02
CA THR A 517 -25.16 27.67 -2.77
C THR A 517 -24.99 27.31 -4.24
N ILE A 518 -26.04 26.78 -4.87
CA ILE A 518 -25.98 26.16 -6.21
C ILE A 518 -26.74 27.01 -7.21
N LEU A 519 -26.06 27.54 -8.22
CA LEU A 519 -26.66 28.27 -9.32
C LEU A 519 -26.62 27.39 -10.57
N ILE A 520 -27.79 27.11 -11.14
CA ILE A 520 -27.92 26.49 -12.46
C ILE A 520 -28.20 27.62 -13.45
N LEU A 521 -27.27 27.85 -14.36
CA LEU A 521 -27.39 28.90 -15.37
C LEU A 521 -27.66 28.29 -16.74
N SER A 522 -28.40 29.01 -17.58
CA SER A 522 -28.47 28.72 -19.01
C SER A 522 -27.10 28.94 -19.66
N ALA A 523 -26.92 28.47 -20.89
CA ALA A 523 -25.74 28.76 -21.71
C ALA A 523 -25.45 30.27 -21.82
N GLY A 524 -26.50 31.10 -21.87
CA GLY A 524 -26.40 32.56 -21.90
C GLY A 524 -26.24 33.24 -20.53
N GLY A 525 -26.09 32.46 -19.45
CA GLY A 525 -25.87 32.98 -18.09
C GLY A 525 -27.13 33.41 -17.33
N GLU A 526 -28.32 33.03 -17.79
CA GLU A 526 -29.57 33.28 -17.05
C GLU A 526 -29.74 32.28 -15.90
N LEU A 527 -30.09 32.76 -14.69
CA LEU A 527 -30.31 31.90 -13.54
C LEU A 527 -31.64 31.13 -13.65
N LEU A 528 -31.56 29.80 -13.71
CA LEU A 528 -32.71 28.92 -13.92
C LEU A 528 -33.35 28.42 -12.62
N ASN A 529 -32.66 28.51 -11.48
CA ASN A 529 -33.12 27.95 -10.21
C ASN A 529 -33.20 28.98 -9.05
N PRO A 530 -33.76 30.19 -9.25
CA PRO A 530 -33.68 31.28 -8.26
C PRO A 530 -34.28 30.94 -6.89
N ASN A 531 -35.27 30.06 -6.84
CA ASN A 531 -35.97 29.68 -5.61
C ASN A 531 -35.27 28.56 -4.82
N SER A 532 -34.27 27.89 -5.40
CA SER A 532 -33.62 26.73 -4.79
C SER A 532 -32.11 26.88 -4.55
N VAL A 533 -31.53 28.04 -4.87
CA VAL A 533 -30.08 28.29 -4.77
C VAL A 533 -29.48 27.94 -3.39
N HIS A 534 -30.24 28.08 -2.30
CA HIS A 534 -29.78 27.80 -0.92
C HIS A 534 -30.28 26.48 -0.33
N GLN A 535 -30.93 25.61 -1.10
CA GLN A 535 -31.52 24.38 -0.56
C GLN A 535 -30.46 23.32 -0.18
N TRP A 536 -29.26 23.39 -0.76
CA TRP A 536 -28.22 22.39 -0.61
C TRP A 536 -27.25 22.62 0.55
N ARG A 537 -27.60 23.52 1.49
CA ARG A 537 -26.80 23.79 2.71
C ARG A 537 -26.74 22.62 3.70
N ASN A 538 -27.49 21.56 3.44
CA ASN A 538 -27.52 20.29 4.16
C ASN A 538 -27.16 19.13 3.23
N ALA A 539 -26.33 19.36 2.21
CA ALA A 539 -26.01 18.35 1.21
C ALA A 539 -25.51 17.03 1.82
N ALA A 540 -24.83 17.07 2.97
CA ALA A 540 -24.36 15.85 3.63
C ALA A 540 -25.48 14.91 4.09
N ASP A 541 -26.67 15.45 4.38
CA ASP A 541 -27.81 14.68 4.88
C ASP A 541 -28.76 14.23 3.75
N ARG A 542 -28.42 14.52 2.49
CA ARG A 542 -29.28 14.23 1.34
C ARG A 542 -28.89 12.91 0.66
N PRO A 543 -29.87 12.14 0.17
CA PRO A 543 -29.58 10.98 -0.67
C PRO A 543 -29.07 11.42 -2.06
N LEU A 544 -28.34 10.53 -2.74
CA LEU A 544 -27.83 10.78 -4.10
C LEU A 544 -28.96 11.06 -5.11
N GLU A 545 -30.15 10.48 -4.94
CA GLU A 545 -31.31 10.73 -5.82
C GLU A 545 -31.74 12.20 -5.86
N ASP A 546 -31.58 12.96 -4.76
CA ASP A 546 -31.93 14.38 -4.71
C ASP A 546 -31.12 15.20 -5.74
N ILE A 547 -29.88 14.78 -6.03
CA ILE A 547 -29.03 15.53 -6.96
C ILE A 547 -29.50 15.35 -8.40
N ARG A 548 -30.06 14.18 -8.74
CA ARG A 548 -30.68 13.94 -10.05
C ARG A 548 -31.85 14.89 -10.26
N ALA A 549 -32.70 15.03 -9.25
CA ALA A 549 -33.82 15.97 -9.27
C ALA A 549 -33.36 17.42 -9.42
N LEU A 550 -32.33 17.86 -8.67
CA LEU A 550 -31.74 19.19 -8.83
C LEU A 550 -31.25 19.44 -10.26
N LEU A 551 -30.55 18.45 -10.84
CA LEU A 551 -29.91 18.58 -12.14
C LEU A 551 -30.88 18.32 -13.31
N GLY A 552 -32.15 18.01 -13.02
CA GLY A 552 -33.19 17.78 -14.03
C GLY A 552 -33.06 16.45 -14.76
N PHE A 553 -32.53 15.42 -14.09
CA PHE A 553 -32.53 14.04 -14.55
C PHE A 553 -33.73 13.33 -13.89
N GLU A 554 -34.80 13.05 -14.65
CA GLU A 554 -35.92 12.24 -14.16
C GLU A 554 -35.48 10.79 -13.94
N ALA A 555 -36.13 10.08 -13.02
CA ALA A 555 -35.97 8.64 -12.87
C ALA A 555 -36.75 7.94 -13.99
N ASP A 556 -36.08 7.10 -14.78
CA ASP A 556 -36.74 6.18 -15.72
C ASP A 556 -37.64 5.17 -14.98
#